data_AF-A0A357A7T8-F1
#
_entry.id   AF-A0A357A7T8-F1
#
_cell.length_a   1.000
_cell.length_b   1.000
_cell.length_c   1.000
_cell.angle_alpha   90.00
_cell.angle_beta   90.00
_cell.angle_gamma   90.00
#
_symmetry.space_group_name_H-M   'P 1'
#
loop_
_entity.id
_entity.type
_entity.pdbx_description
1 polymer ?
#
loop_
_entity_poly.entity_id
_entity_poly.type
_entity_poly.pdbx_seq_one_letter_code
_entity_poly.pdbx_strand_id
1 'polypeptide(L)'
;MTPEDINKVLDELFGDQITEVSPGSWKINRENLRLLVLLSDDESWVMGLAPMAPVEEAKPFFEDLLESNFEFTQETRYAIHQGVIWVVYRHQLEGLKPEPFAEAIGRLTRLQEEGLTPYFQSQLERQLRMIVEASKAQGQTRESTLQTLHRFYEEGMMGELSENAQEREQVLAAWKKQLERLWPEV
;
A
#
# COMPACT_ATOMS: atom_id res chain seq x y z
N MET A 1 15.99 21.37 11.55
CA MET A 1 15.13 20.70 12.54
C MET A 1 15.99 20.12 13.65
N THR A 2 15.61 20.27 14.93
CA THR A 2 16.31 19.64 16.08
C THR A 2 15.59 18.37 16.56
N PRO A 3 16.21 17.54 17.42
CA PRO A 3 15.52 16.42 18.05
C PRO A 3 14.28 16.83 18.87
N GLU A 4 14.29 18.01 19.51
CA GLU A 4 13.13 18.55 20.22
C GLU A 4 11.99 18.92 19.28
N ASP A 5 12.31 19.49 18.10
CA ASP A 5 11.30 19.77 17.07
C ASP A 5 10.64 18.45 16.58
N ILE A 6 11.44 17.40 16.39
CA ILE A 6 10.94 16.07 16.00
C ILE A 6 10.00 15.51 17.07
N ASN A 7 10.43 15.51 18.33
CA ASN A 7 9.59 15.10 19.45
C ASN A 7 8.24 15.80 19.43
N LYS A 8 8.26 17.14 19.30
CA LYS A 8 7.03 17.93 19.29
C LYS A 8 6.12 17.58 18.12
N VAL A 9 6.66 17.43 16.91
CA VAL A 9 5.85 17.03 15.74
C VAL A 9 5.26 15.64 15.92
N LEU A 10 6.04 14.69 16.42
CA LEU A 10 5.54 13.33 16.66
C LEU A 10 4.45 13.36 17.74
N ASP A 11 4.64 14.08 18.84
CA ASP A 11 3.65 14.25 19.91
C ASP A 11 2.33 14.85 19.39
N GLU A 12 2.41 15.83 18.49
CA GLU A 12 1.23 16.42 17.84
C GLU A 12 0.48 15.41 16.94
N LEU A 13 1.20 14.50 16.28
CA LEU A 13 0.63 13.49 15.38
C LEU A 13 0.09 12.26 16.13
N PHE A 14 0.77 11.83 17.18
CA PHE A 14 0.56 10.52 17.79
C PHE A 14 0.24 10.55 19.29
N GLY A 15 0.48 11.66 19.98
CA GLY A 15 0.20 11.81 21.40
C GLY A 15 0.91 10.77 22.28
N ASP A 16 0.16 10.14 23.17
CA ASP A 16 0.65 9.17 24.17
C ASP A 16 1.09 7.82 23.59
N GLN A 17 1.03 7.65 22.27
CA GLN A 17 1.37 6.39 21.59
C GLN A 17 2.83 6.30 21.12
N ILE A 18 3.62 7.30 21.49
CA ILE A 18 5.05 7.33 21.21
C ILE A 18 5.79 6.73 22.39
N THR A 19 6.70 5.83 22.09
CA THR A 19 7.68 5.31 23.04
C THR A 19 9.06 5.67 22.54
N GLU A 20 9.80 6.48 23.30
CA GLU A 20 11.22 6.68 23.04
C GLU A 20 11.96 5.39 23.41
N VAL A 21 12.60 4.76 22.42
CA VAL A 21 13.31 3.47 22.59
C VAL A 21 14.74 3.71 23.05
N SER A 22 15.34 4.79 22.57
CA SER A 22 16.65 5.32 22.92
C SER A 22 16.70 6.78 22.50
N PRO A 23 17.68 7.58 23.00
CA PRO A 23 17.87 8.95 22.52
C PRO A 23 17.90 9.01 20.99
N GLY A 24 17.07 9.88 20.40
CA GLY A 24 16.96 10.02 18.96
C GLY A 24 16.20 8.89 18.25
N SER A 25 15.49 8.02 18.98
CA SER A 25 14.69 6.94 18.41
C SER A 25 13.30 6.84 19.03
N TRP A 26 12.28 6.95 18.18
CA TRP A 26 10.88 6.95 18.54
C TRP A 26 10.16 5.79 17.88
N LYS A 27 9.41 5.04 18.68
CA LYS A 27 8.55 3.97 18.20
C LYS A 27 7.09 4.35 18.43
N ILE A 28 6.30 4.23 17.38
CA ILE A 28 4.85 4.43 17.41
C ILE A 28 4.20 3.10 17.07
N ASN A 29 3.31 2.65 17.96
CA ASN A 29 2.68 1.34 17.84
C ASN A 29 1.19 1.41 18.13
N ARG A 30 0.36 1.21 17.10
CA ARG A 30 -1.11 1.09 17.16
C ARG A 30 -1.54 -0.25 16.53
N GLU A 31 -2.82 -0.60 16.61
CA GLU A 31 -3.34 -1.88 16.10
C GLU A 31 -2.84 -2.22 14.68
N ASN A 32 -2.81 -1.24 13.76
CA ASN A 32 -2.39 -1.44 12.37
C ASN A 32 -1.17 -0.61 11.94
N LEU A 33 -0.51 0.09 12.86
CA LEU A 33 0.63 0.95 12.56
C LEU A 33 1.85 0.55 13.39
N ARG A 34 2.95 0.26 12.70
CA ARG A 34 4.28 0.05 13.28
C ARG A 34 5.22 1.06 12.64
N LEU A 35 5.53 2.16 13.32
CA LEU A 35 6.46 3.18 12.82
C LEU A 35 7.66 3.30 13.75
N LEU A 36 8.85 3.30 13.16
CA LEU A 36 10.10 3.65 13.81
C LEU A 36 10.67 4.91 13.16
N VAL A 37 10.87 5.96 13.96
CA VAL A 37 11.61 7.16 13.56
C VAL A 37 12.95 7.13 14.28
N LEU A 38 14.04 7.35 13.57
CA LEU A 38 15.38 7.35 14.14
C LEU A 38 16.24 8.46 13.54
N LEU A 39 17.15 8.97 14.36
CA LEU A 39 18.27 9.79 13.91
C LEU A 39 19.46 8.90 13.52
N SER A 40 20.29 9.40 12.61
CA SER A 40 21.63 8.83 12.41
C SER A 40 22.52 9.09 13.63
N ASP A 41 23.60 8.31 13.77
CA ASP A 41 24.53 8.42 14.91
C ASP A 41 25.16 9.82 15.06
N ASP A 42 25.33 10.54 13.96
CA ASP A 42 25.83 11.92 13.91
C ASP A 42 24.71 12.98 13.97
N GLU A 43 23.47 12.53 14.17
CA GLU A 43 22.24 13.33 14.20
C GLU A 43 22.03 14.21 12.95
N SER A 44 22.68 13.91 11.83
CA SER A 44 22.54 14.72 10.60
C SER A 44 21.36 14.31 9.73
N TRP A 45 20.80 13.12 9.94
CA TRP A 45 19.66 12.57 9.20
C TRP A 45 18.55 12.09 10.13
N VAL A 46 17.31 12.20 9.64
CA VAL A 46 16.15 11.48 10.18
C VAL A 46 15.68 10.43 9.19
N MET A 47 15.23 9.29 9.72
CA MET A 47 14.65 8.20 8.95
C MET A 47 13.34 7.73 9.61
N GLY A 48 12.28 7.64 8.82
CA GLY A 48 11.03 6.99 9.20
C GLY A 48 10.94 5.64 8.49
N LEU A 49 10.55 4.60 9.23
CA LEU A 49 10.47 3.22 8.76
C LEU A 49 9.15 2.61 9.21
N ALA A 50 8.36 2.11 8.27
CA ALA A 50 7.19 1.29 8.58
C ALA A 50 7.17 0.02 7.71
N PRO A 51 7.09 -1.18 8.31
CA PRO A 51 6.93 -2.41 7.56
C PRO A 51 5.52 -2.48 6.97
N MET A 52 5.42 -2.87 5.70
CA MET A 52 4.16 -2.90 4.96
C MET A 52 3.67 -4.32 4.73
N ALA A 53 4.46 -5.15 4.03
CA ALA A 53 4.06 -6.51 3.66
C ALA A 53 5.29 -7.42 3.44
N PRO A 54 5.15 -8.75 3.58
CA PRO A 54 6.16 -9.69 3.13
C PRO A 54 6.45 -9.53 1.63
N VAL A 55 7.72 -9.72 1.25
CA VAL A 55 8.16 -9.66 -0.16
C VAL A 55 7.40 -10.67 -1.02
N GLU A 56 7.14 -11.87 -0.50
CA GLU A 56 6.44 -12.92 -1.25
C GLU A 56 5.02 -12.51 -1.67
N GLU A 57 4.28 -11.82 -0.80
CA GLU A 57 2.94 -11.29 -1.10
C GLU A 57 3.01 -10.10 -2.06
N ALA A 58 4.05 -9.28 -1.95
CA ALA A 58 4.19 -8.06 -2.75
C ALA A 58 4.74 -8.30 -4.17
N LYS A 59 5.35 -9.46 -4.45
CA LYS A 59 5.99 -9.80 -5.74
C LYS A 59 5.16 -9.45 -6.97
N PRO A 60 3.85 -9.78 -7.04
CA PRO A 60 3.05 -9.45 -8.21
C PRO A 60 2.99 -7.94 -8.49
N PHE A 61 3.15 -7.10 -7.47
CA PHE A 61 2.94 -5.65 -7.52
C PHE A 61 4.24 -4.84 -7.61
N PHE A 62 5.40 -5.49 -7.82
CA PHE A 62 6.69 -4.79 -7.79
C PHE A 62 6.83 -3.67 -8.82
N GLU A 63 6.36 -3.90 -10.03
CA GLU A 63 6.35 -2.86 -11.07
C GLU A 63 5.49 -1.68 -10.63
N ASP A 64 4.27 -1.94 -10.14
CA ASP A 64 3.37 -0.89 -9.66
C ASP A 64 3.94 -0.12 -8.46
N LEU A 65 4.62 -0.79 -7.53
CA LEU A 65 5.30 -0.17 -6.39
C LEU A 65 6.46 0.72 -6.85
N LEU A 66 7.21 0.31 -7.88
CA LEU A 66 8.30 1.10 -8.45
C LEU A 66 7.79 2.29 -9.26
N GLU A 67 6.70 2.15 -10.00
CA GLU A 67 6.02 3.26 -10.66
C GLU A 67 5.47 4.25 -9.64
N SER A 68 4.88 3.74 -8.56
CA SER A 68 4.39 4.58 -7.46
C SER A 68 5.51 5.37 -6.79
N ASN A 69 6.70 4.77 -6.65
CA ASN A 69 7.90 5.48 -6.18
C ASN A 69 8.29 6.67 -7.08
N PHE A 70 7.99 6.60 -8.37
CA PHE A 70 8.28 7.66 -9.33
C PHE A 70 7.24 8.78 -9.28
N GLU A 71 5.96 8.43 -9.15
CA GLU A 71 4.86 9.39 -9.35
C GLU A 71 4.17 9.85 -8.05
N PHE A 72 3.95 8.94 -7.09
CA PHE A 72 2.97 9.16 -6.01
C PHE A 72 3.54 9.23 -4.59
N THR A 73 4.68 8.57 -4.32
CA THR A 73 5.21 8.47 -2.95
C THR A 73 5.97 9.73 -2.49
N GLN A 74 6.30 10.65 -3.40
CA GLN A 74 6.98 11.91 -3.12
C GLN A 74 8.28 11.71 -2.32
N GLU A 75 8.39 12.26 -1.11
CA GLU A 75 9.54 12.14 -0.21
C GLU A 75 9.70 10.75 0.44
N THR A 76 8.63 9.95 0.41
CA THR A 76 8.62 8.56 0.88
C THR A 76 8.91 7.60 -0.27
N ARG A 77 9.32 6.38 0.03
CA ARG A 77 9.56 5.35 -0.99
C ARG A 77 9.40 3.94 -0.43
N TYR A 78 8.96 3.01 -1.27
CA TYR A 78 9.02 1.58 -1.01
C TYR A 78 10.45 1.07 -1.15
N ALA A 79 10.88 0.20 -0.24
CA ALA A 79 12.17 -0.46 -0.26
C ALA A 79 12.06 -1.91 0.25
N ILE A 80 12.97 -2.79 -0.19
CA ILE A 80 13.05 -4.17 0.31
C ILE A 80 14.18 -4.27 1.34
N HIS A 81 13.86 -4.80 2.51
CA HIS A 81 14.88 -5.18 3.49
C HIS A 81 14.39 -6.37 4.32
N GLN A 82 15.25 -7.38 4.48
CA GLN A 82 14.98 -8.60 5.29
C GLN A 82 13.67 -9.32 4.92
N GLY A 83 13.36 -9.43 3.62
CA GLY A 83 12.16 -10.13 3.16
C GLY A 83 10.84 -9.38 3.40
N VAL A 84 10.92 -8.09 3.74
CA VAL A 84 9.77 -7.21 3.98
C VAL A 84 9.87 -5.99 3.06
N ILE A 85 8.73 -5.55 2.54
CA ILE A 85 8.58 -4.23 1.92
C ILE A 85 8.38 -3.20 3.03
N TRP A 86 9.20 -2.16 2.99
CA TRP A 86 9.18 -1.03 3.91
C TRP A 86 8.71 0.22 3.18
N VAL A 87 7.89 1.03 3.84
CA VAL A 87 7.73 2.43 3.49
C VAL A 87 8.77 3.22 4.25
N VAL A 88 9.62 3.94 3.53
CA VAL A 88 10.80 4.62 4.06
C VAL A 88 10.73 6.10 3.75
N TYR A 89 10.97 6.92 4.76
CA TYR A 89 11.28 8.34 4.63
C TYR A 89 12.71 8.56 5.10
N ARG A 90 13.48 9.39 4.39
CA ARG A 90 14.83 9.77 4.82
C ARG A 90 15.16 11.16 4.34
N HIS A 91 15.59 12.03 5.26
CA HIS A 91 15.92 13.43 4.98
C HIS A 91 17.03 13.95 5.90
N GLN A 92 17.83 14.90 5.42
CA GLN A 92 18.85 15.59 6.21
C GLN A 92 18.17 16.59 7.16
N LEU A 93 18.61 16.71 8.42
CA LEU A 93 17.96 17.65 9.36
C LEU A 93 18.21 19.12 8.99
N GLU A 94 19.32 19.39 8.29
CA GLU A 94 19.64 20.71 7.76
C GLU A 94 18.58 21.15 6.75
N GLY A 95 17.98 22.31 6.97
CA GLY A 95 16.92 22.85 6.12
C GLY A 95 15.55 22.18 6.26
N LEU A 96 15.44 21.05 6.96
CA LEU A 96 14.15 20.42 7.27
C LEU A 96 13.36 21.31 8.24
N LYS A 97 12.08 21.50 7.92
CA LYS A 97 11.11 22.24 8.73
C LYS A 97 10.11 21.26 9.36
N PRO A 98 9.46 21.65 10.48
CA PRO A 98 8.47 20.79 11.14
C PRO A 98 7.31 20.36 10.24
N GLU A 99 6.76 21.27 9.42
CA GLU A 99 5.57 20.98 8.61
C GLU A 99 5.84 19.95 7.49
N PRO A 100 6.88 20.11 6.65
CA PRO A 100 7.25 19.07 5.68
C PRO A 100 7.60 17.73 6.31
N PHE A 101 8.18 17.73 7.52
CA PHE A 101 8.42 16.49 8.26
C PHE A 101 7.10 15.82 8.69
N ALA A 102 6.17 16.60 9.24
CA ALA A 102 4.85 16.09 9.62
C ALA A 102 4.08 15.52 8.42
N GLU A 103 4.13 16.21 7.27
CA GLU A 103 3.52 15.75 6.01
C GLU A 103 4.14 14.41 5.55
N ALA A 104 5.46 14.30 5.59
CA ALA A 104 6.17 13.08 5.21
C ALA A 104 5.83 11.88 6.11
N ILE A 105 5.76 12.11 7.43
CA ILE A 105 5.36 11.07 8.38
C ILE A 105 3.90 10.67 8.15
N GLY A 106 2.99 11.63 7.96
CA GLY A 106 1.58 11.34 7.66
C GLY A 106 1.38 10.59 6.33
N ARG A 107 2.22 10.87 5.32
CA ARG A 107 2.23 10.09 4.07
C ARG A 107 2.74 8.69 4.30
N LEU A 108 3.85 8.54 5.02
CA LEU A 108 4.44 7.24 5.33
C LEU A 108 3.45 6.34 6.07
N THR A 109 2.74 6.87 7.07
CA THR A 109 1.70 6.10 7.79
C THR A 109 0.56 5.72 6.87
N ARG A 110 0.07 6.63 6.03
CA ARG A 110 -1.01 6.33 5.08
C ARG A 110 -0.64 5.22 4.12
N LEU A 111 0.55 5.27 3.51
CA LEU A 111 1.01 4.24 2.58
C LEU A 111 1.14 2.88 3.27
N GLN A 112 1.59 2.85 4.53
CA GLN A 112 1.65 1.60 5.29
C GLN A 112 0.25 1.07 5.65
N GLU A 113 -0.69 1.94 6.00
CA GLU A 113 -2.08 1.58 6.32
C GLU A 113 -2.85 1.06 5.08
N GLU A 114 -2.63 1.67 3.90
CA GLU A 114 -3.21 1.21 2.63
C GLU A 114 -2.62 -0.13 2.17
N GLY A 115 -1.34 -0.35 2.44
CA GLY A 115 -0.63 -1.58 2.14
C GLY A 115 -0.67 -1.93 0.66
N LEU A 116 -0.91 -3.21 0.34
CA LEU A 116 -1.00 -3.69 -1.04
C LEU A 116 -2.38 -3.49 -1.68
N THR A 117 -3.37 -2.98 -0.93
CA THR A 117 -4.77 -2.89 -1.37
C THR A 117 -4.96 -2.12 -2.69
N PRO A 118 -4.36 -0.93 -2.88
CA PRO A 118 -4.54 -0.19 -4.13
C PRO A 118 -4.00 -0.94 -5.35
N TYR A 119 -2.89 -1.66 -5.17
CA TYR A 119 -2.24 -2.43 -6.23
C TYR A 119 -3.03 -3.68 -6.60
N PHE A 120 -3.60 -4.37 -5.60
CA PHE A 120 -4.51 -5.49 -5.82
C PHE A 120 -5.74 -5.06 -6.64
N GLN A 121 -6.34 -3.91 -6.29
CA GLN A 121 -7.49 -3.37 -7.03
C GLN A 121 -7.12 -2.99 -8.48
N SER A 122 -5.97 -2.35 -8.68
CA SER A 122 -5.46 -2.01 -10.01
C SER A 122 -5.18 -3.25 -10.87
N GLN A 123 -4.58 -4.30 -10.29
CA GLN A 123 -4.35 -5.55 -11.01
C GLN A 123 -5.64 -6.27 -11.39
N LEU A 124 -6.60 -6.36 -10.47
CA LEU A 124 -7.92 -6.93 -10.78
C LEU A 124 -8.61 -6.15 -11.91
N GLU A 125 -8.54 -4.82 -11.90
CA GLU A 125 -9.12 -4.02 -12.98
C GLU A 125 -8.42 -4.30 -14.32
N ARG A 126 -7.09 -4.33 -14.37
CA ARG A 126 -6.33 -4.66 -15.60
C ARG A 126 -6.68 -6.05 -16.13
N GLN A 127 -6.78 -7.06 -15.26
CA GLN A 127 -7.20 -8.40 -15.64
C GLN A 127 -8.63 -8.44 -16.19
N LEU A 128 -9.57 -7.76 -15.53
CA LEU A 128 -10.94 -7.68 -16.00
C LEU A 128 -11.04 -6.99 -17.37
N ARG A 129 -10.28 -5.92 -17.61
CA ARG A 129 -10.22 -5.26 -18.92
C ARG A 129 -9.76 -6.22 -20.02
N MET A 130 -8.66 -6.95 -19.80
CA MET A 130 -8.17 -7.96 -20.76
C MET A 130 -9.21 -9.04 -21.05
N ILE A 131 -9.94 -9.51 -20.02
CA ILE A 131 -10.99 -10.51 -20.19
C ILE A 131 -12.15 -9.94 -21.01
N VAL A 132 -12.56 -8.69 -20.78
CA VAL A 132 -13.61 -8.02 -21.55
C VAL A 132 -13.19 -7.88 -23.02
N GLU A 133 -11.98 -7.41 -23.30
CA GLU A 133 -11.46 -7.27 -24.67
C GLU A 133 -11.45 -8.62 -25.40
N ALA A 134 -10.88 -9.65 -24.77
CA ALA A 134 -10.82 -10.99 -25.35
C ALA A 134 -12.22 -11.58 -25.59
N SER A 135 -13.16 -11.36 -24.66
CA SER A 135 -14.53 -11.86 -24.77
C SER A 135 -15.28 -11.16 -25.91
N LYS A 136 -15.14 -9.84 -26.04
CA LYS A 136 -15.71 -9.08 -27.16
C LYS A 136 -15.13 -9.49 -28.50
N ALA A 137 -13.81 -9.70 -28.58
CA ALA A 137 -13.16 -10.18 -29.80
C ALA A 137 -13.68 -11.57 -30.23
N GLN A 138 -14.10 -12.40 -29.27
CA GLN A 138 -14.73 -13.71 -29.50
C GLN A 138 -16.25 -13.63 -29.73
N GLY A 139 -16.85 -12.43 -29.73
CA GLY A 139 -18.29 -12.25 -29.88
C GLY A 139 -19.11 -12.71 -28.69
N GLN A 140 -18.49 -12.89 -27.52
CA GLN A 140 -19.17 -13.29 -26.29
C GLN A 140 -20.00 -12.15 -25.72
N THR A 141 -21.08 -12.50 -25.02
CA THR A 141 -21.90 -11.52 -24.29
C THR A 141 -21.33 -11.27 -22.90
N ARG A 142 -21.76 -10.16 -22.28
CA ARG A 142 -21.43 -9.83 -20.89
C ARG A 142 -21.81 -10.97 -19.94
N GLU A 143 -22.95 -11.61 -20.16
CA GLU A 143 -23.45 -12.71 -19.32
C GLU A 143 -22.55 -13.95 -19.44
N SER A 144 -22.12 -14.33 -20.64
CA SER A 144 -21.17 -15.43 -20.82
C SER A 144 -19.78 -15.11 -20.25
N THR A 145 -19.37 -13.83 -20.31
CA THR A 145 -18.11 -13.37 -19.71
C THR A 145 -18.17 -13.46 -18.18
N LEU A 146 -19.29 -13.06 -17.58
CA LEU A 146 -19.54 -13.18 -16.15
C LEU A 146 -19.47 -14.65 -15.70
N GLN A 147 -20.08 -15.57 -16.45
CA GLN A 147 -19.98 -17.01 -16.16
C GLN A 147 -18.54 -17.52 -16.22
N THR A 148 -17.75 -17.03 -17.18
CA THR A 148 -16.32 -17.36 -17.28
C THR A 148 -15.53 -16.86 -16.07
N LEU A 149 -15.81 -15.63 -15.60
CA LEU A 149 -15.22 -15.08 -14.38
C LEU A 149 -15.59 -15.90 -13.14
N HIS A 150 -16.85 -16.31 -13.00
CA HIS A 150 -17.27 -17.21 -11.92
C HIS A 150 -16.45 -18.49 -11.91
N ARG A 151 -16.23 -19.10 -13.08
CA ARG A 151 -15.39 -20.30 -13.21
C ARG A 151 -13.93 -20.03 -12.85
N PHE A 152 -13.34 -18.93 -13.32
CA PHE A 152 -11.95 -18.58 -12.96
C PHE A 152 -11.78 -18.33 -11.46
N TYR A 153 -12.79 -17.78 -10.79
CA TYR A 153 -12.79 -17.69 -9.33
C TYR A 153 -12.80 -19.07 -8.68
N GLU A 154 -13.68 -19.98 -9.12
CA GLU A 154 -13.75 -21.37 -8.61
C GLU A 154 -12.46 -22.15 -8.82
N GLU A 155 -11.74 -21.86 -9.90
CA GLU A 155 -10.45 -22.47 -10.24
C GLU A 155 -9.26 -21.83 -9.49
N GLY A 156 -9.49 -20.80 -8.68
CA GLY A 156 -8.43 -20.09 -7.93
C GLY A 156 -7.49 -19.25 -8.81
N MET A 157 -7.91 -18.95 -10.04
CA MET A 157 -7.08 -18.28 -11.06
C MET A 157 -6.99 -16.76 -10.90
N MET A 158 -7.69 -16.20 -9.90
CA MET A 158 -7.94 -14.77 -9.77
C MET A 158 -7.71 -14.25 -8.33
N GLY A 159 -7.01 -15.02 -7.49
CA GLY A 159 -6.71 -14.70 -6.09
C GLY A 159 -6.97 -15.86 -5.14
N GLU A 160 -6.74 -15.64 -3.84
CA GLU A 160 -7.03 -16.64 -2.81
C GLU A 160 -8.51 -17.07 -2.85
N LEU A 161 -8.73 -18.38 -2.87
CA LEU A 161 -10.05 -18.96 -2.70
C LEU A 161 -10.53 -18.63 -1.28
N SER A 162 -11.54 -17.76 -1.14
CA SER A 162 -12.11 -17.53 0.19
C SER A 162 -12.76 -18.83 0.66
N GLU A 163 -12.31 -19.38 1.79
CA GLU A 163 -12.91 -20.56 2.40
C GLU A 163 -14.33 -20.28 2.93
N ASN A 164 -14.67 -19.00 3.09
CA ASN A 164 -15.97 -18.53 3.57
C ASN A 164 -16.93 -18.23 2.40
N ALA A 165 -18.12 -18.85 2.42
CA ALA A 165 -19.15 -18.65 1.40
C ALA A 165 -19.63 -17.19 1.30
N GLN A 166 -19.58 -16.44 2.41
CA GLN A 166 -20.03 -15.05 2.46
C GLN A 166 -19.01 -14.09 1.82
N GLU A 167 -17.72 -14.35 1.97
CA GLU A 167 -16.65 -13.59 1.30
C GLU A 167 -16.64 -13.86 -0.21
N ARG A 168 -16.87 -15.11 -0.60
CA ARG A 168 -17.03 -15.51 -2.01
C ARG A 168 -18.13 -14.72 -2.71
N GLU A 169 -19.29 -14.58 -2.06
CA GLU A 169 -20.42 -13.84 -2.63
C GLU A 169 -20.10 -12.34 -2.78
N GLN A 170 -19.36 -11.76 -1.82
CA GLN A 170 -18.91 -10.37 -1.89
C GLN A 170 -17.91 -10.13 -3.03
N VAL A 171 -16.92 -11.02 -3.21
CA VAL A 171 -15.94 -10.91 -4.29
C VAL A 171 -16.62 -11.01 -5.66
N LEU A 172 -17.51 -11.99 -5.83
CA LEU A 172 -18.25 -12.17 -7.08
C LEU A 172 -19.18 -10.99 -7.37
N ALA A 173 -19.83 -10.42 -6.35
CA ALA A 173 -20.65 -9.22 -6.51
C ALA A 173 -19.81 -8.00 -6.91
N ALA A 174 -18.62 -7.82 -6.31
CA ALA A 174 -17.70 -6.76 -6.67
C ALA A 174 -17.23 -6.88 -8.12
N TRP A 175 -16.89 -8.09 -8.57
CA TRP A 175 -16.49 -8.33 -9.95
C TRP A 175 -17.61 -8.14 -10.94
N LYS A 176 -18.83 -8.60 -10.62
CA LYS A 176 -20.00 -8.34 -11.46
C LYS A 176 -20.19 -6.84 -11.68
N LYS A 177 -20.12 -6.05 -10.59
CA LYS A 177 -20.22 -4.59 -10.66
C LYS A 177 -19.12 -3.97 -11.52
N GLN A 178 -17.88 -4.46 -11.40
CA GLN A 178 -16.76 -3.99 -12.22
C GLN A 178 -16.94 -4.36 -13.70
N LEU A 179 -17.35 -5.59 -14.00
CA LEU A 179 -17.64 -6.02 -15.36
C LEU A 179 -18.75 -5.17 -15.99
N GLU A 180 -19.83 -4.89 -15.25
CA GLU A 180 -20.92 -4.04 -15.72
C GLU A 180 -20.46 -2.60 -16.05
N ARG A 181 -19.51 -2.06 -15.27
CA ARG A 181 -18.88 -0.76 -15.53
C ARG A 181 -17.95 -0.79 -16.75
N LEU A 182 -17.10 -1.81 -16.84
CA LEU A 182 -16.06 -1.91 -17.87
C LEU A 182 -16.61 -2.31 -19.25
N TRP A 183 -17.71 -3.07 -19.30
CA TRP A 183 -18.27 -3.56 -20.56
C TRP A 183 -18.61 -2.48 -21.59
N PRO A 184 -19.14 -1.29 -21.24
CA PRO A 184 -19.32 -0.20 -22.19
C PRO A 184 -18.06 0.67 -22.42
N GLU A 185 -17.07 0.64 -21.51
CA GLU A 185 -15.87 1.50 -21.57
C GLU A 185 -14.79 0.97 -22.53
N VAL A 186 -14.64 -0.35 -22.56
CA VAL A 186 -13.62 -1.11 -23.31
C VAL A 186 -14.22 -1.59 -24.61
#